data_AF-A0A7D6ZJW4-F1
#
_entry.id   AF-A0A7D6ZJW4-F1
#
_cell.length_a   1.000
_cell.length_b   1.000
_cell.length_c   1.000
_cell.angle_alpha   90.00
_cell.angle_beta   90.00
_cell.angle_gamma   90.00
#
_symmetry.space_group_name_H-M   'P 1'
#
loop_
_entity.id
_entity.type
_entity.pdbx_description
1 polymer ?
#
loop_
_entity_poly.entity_id
_entity_poly.type
_entity_poly.pdbx_seq_one_letter_code
_entity_poly.pdbx_strand_id
1 'polypeptide(L)'
;MNIKKEKPLIFFGVVMIFIILSVVIPILLNEFILYGNSKIGTADSWLSFWGTWLGAIFGGFITIIGIYFTLESSNKQFEQSLKEQRESYESDRDLNLMPHIKAVIVYNKYADPENVIIFTNTKINGDEYTAINLELKNIGLGSATNLEVFVENQLGECQYYENIKHKIDLGVNEIVIIQLSFYGDKIDTYSIKIKYNDLIGKNIYIQEGKLINRNNGFNLVIESTIKEKNSKEF
;
A
#
# COMPACT_ATOMS: atom_id res chain seq x y z
N MET A 1 -3.17 21.43 -21.22
CA MET A 1 -3.94 21.20 -22.46
C MET A 1 -5.22 20.45 -22.07
N ASN A 2 -6.39 21.07 -22.23
CA ASN A 2 -7.61 20.74 -21.49
C ASN A 2 -8.54 19.81 -22.30
N ILE A 3 -8.16 18.53 -22.36
CA ILE A 3 -8.75 17.49 -23.24
C ILE A 3 -10.26 17.27 -23.00
N LYS A 4 -10.79 17.66 -21.83
CA LYS A 4 -12.21 17.48 -21.51
C LYS A 4 -13.15 18.41 -22.29
N LYS A 5 -12.69 19.57 -22.75
CA LYS A 5 -13.53 20.57 -23.44
C LYS A 5 -13.64 20.35 -24.95
N GLU A 6 -12.79 19.50 -25.54
CA GLU A 6 -12.70 19.30 -27.00
C GLU A 6 -13.59 18.16 -27.52
N LYS A 7 -13.96 17.20 -26.67
CA LYS A 7 -14.85 16.08 -27.02
C LYS A 7 -16.19 16.52 -27.65
N PRO A 8 -16.93 17.50 -27.10
CA PRO A 8 -18.19 17.93 -27.71
C PRO A 8 -17.99 18.69 -29.03
N LEU A 9 -16.86 19.37 -29.21
CA LEU A 9 -16.58 20.17 -30.40
C LEU A 9 -16.23 19.29 -31.61
N ILE A 10 -15.42 18.25 -31.40
CA ILE A 10 -15.08 17.27 -32.44
C ILE A 10 -16.32 16.48 -32.84
N PHE A 11 -17.13 16.04 -31.86
CA PHE A 11 -18.38 15.33 -32.13
C PHE A 11 -19.36 16.20 -32.95
N PHE A 12 -19.54 17.47 -32.57
CA PHE A 12 -20.36 18.42 -33.32
C PHE A 12 -19.85 18.63 -34.75
N GLY A 13 -18.53 18.72 -34.94
CA GLY A 13 -17.90 18.82 -36.25
C GLY A 13 -18.18 17.60 -37.15
N VAL A 14 -18.05 16.38 -36.60
CA VAL A 14 -18.33 15.13 -37.33
C VAL A 14 -19.82 15.04 -37.73
N VAL A 15 -20.73 15.41 -36.83
CA VAL A 15 -22.18 15.45 -37.11
C VAL A 15 -22.51 16.49 -38.18
N MET A 16 -21.90 17.67 -38.14
CA MET A 16 -22.08 18.70 -39.17
C MET A 16 -21.58 18.24 -40.55
N ILE A 17 -20.42 17.58 -40.61
CA ILE A 17 -19.91 16.99 -41.87
C ILE A 17 -20.88 15.93 -42.40
N PHE A 18 -21.41 15.07 -41.53
CA PHE A 18 -22.39 14.06 -41.92
C PHE A 18 -23.66 14.69 -42.53
N ILE A 19 -24.18 15.77 -41.94
CA ILE A 19 -25.35 16.51 -42.45
C ILE A 19 -25.03 17.16 -43.80
N ILE A 20 -23.87 17.79 -43.95
CA ILE A 20 -23.44 18.41 -45.21
C ILE A 20 -23.37 17.36 -46.33
N LEU A 21 -22.69 16.24 -46.07
CA LEU A 21 -22.52 15.16 -47.04
C LEU A 21 -23.86 14.48 -47.42
N SER A 22 -24.78 14.33 -46.46
CA SER A 22 -26.01 13.55 -46.65
C SER A 22 -27.23 14.37 -47.09
N VAL A 23 -27.19 15.70 -46.96
CA VAL A 23 -28.33 16.58 -47.27
C VAL A 23 -27.93 17.70 -48.22
N VAL A 24 -26.86 18.43 -47.93
CA VAL A 24 -26.49 19.63 -48.69
C VAL A 24 -25.95 19.26 -50.08
N ILE A 25 -25.04 18.30 -50.18
CA ILE A 25 -24.51 17.89 -51.49
C ILE A 25 -25.59 17.29 -52.40
N PRO A 26 -26.51 16.42 -51.93
CA PRO A 26 -27.64 15.97 -52.75
C PRO A 26 -28.52 17.07 -53.31
N ILE A 27 -28.85 18.07 -52.50
CA ILE A 27 -29.66 19.22 -52.95
C ILE A 27 -28.89 20.00 -54.02
N LEU A 28 -27.61 20.27 -53.79
CA LEU A 28 -26.77 20.99 -54.76
C LEU A 28 -26.62 20.23 -56.09
N LEU A 29 -26.42 18.92 -56.04
CA LEU A 29 -26.35 18.10 -57.26
C LEU A 29 -27.69 18.11 -58.00
N ASN A 30 -28.82 18.00 -57.29
CA ASN A 30 -30.14 18.05 -57.90
C ASN A 30 -30.38 19.38 -58.63
N GLU A 31 -30.08 20.51 -58.00
CA GLU A 31 -30.21 21.84 -58.63
C GLU A 31 -29.26 22.00 -59.83
N PHE A 32 -28.01 21.52 -59.71
CA PHE A 32 -27.04 21.57 -60.80
C PHE A 32 -27.48 20.75 -62.03
N ILE A 33 -28.05 19.56 -61.80
CA ILE A 33 -28.57 18.68 -62.86
C ILE A 33 -29.83 19.27 -63.51
N LEU A 34 -30.71 19.91 -62.74
CA LEU A 34 -31.94 20.51 -63.26
C LEU A 34 -31.69 21.78 -64.07
N TYR A 35 -30.67 22.58 -63.72
CA TYR A 35 -30.37 23.85 -64.39
C TYR A 35 -29.53 23.68 -65.66
N GLY A 36 -28.68 22.65 -65.75
CA GLY A 36 -27.94 22.32 -66.96
C GLY A 36 -28.74 21.34 -67.81
N ASN A 37 -29.45 21.81 -68.86
CA ASN A 37 -30.29 21.09 -69.84
C ASN A 37 -29.73 19.75 -70.41
N SER A 38 -29.44 18.78 -69.56
CA SER A 38 -28.70 17.57 -69.88
C SER A 38 -29.36 16.44 -69.11
N LYS A 39 -30.02 15.52 -69.83
CA LYS A 39 -30.54 14.29 -69.23
C LYS A 39 -29.36 13.38 -68.89
N ILE A 40 -28.74 13.60 -67.72
CA ILE A 40 -27.57 12.82 -67.26
C ILE A 40 -28.07 11.63 -66.45
N GLY A 41 -27.87 10.43 -66.98
CA GLY A 41 -28.13 9.17 -66.29
C GLY A 41 -29.59 8.70 -66.32
N THR A 42 -29.80 7.44 -65.92
CA THR A 42 -31.11 6.83 -65.71
C THR A 42 -31.46 6.83 -64.22
N ALA A 43 -32.74 6.67 -63.88
CA ALA A 43 -33.17 6.58 -62.48
C ALA A 43 -32.44 5.46 -61.71
N ASP A 44 -32.19 4.33 -62.38
CA ASP A 44 -31.47 3.19 -61.80
C ASP A 44 -30.00 3.51 -61.51
N SER A 45 -29.34 4.25 -62.40
CA SER A 45 -27.96 4.71 -62.20
C SER A 45 -27.85 5.64 -60.99
N TRP A 46 -28.82 6.54 -60.82
CA TRP A 46 -28.86 7.45 -59.68
C TRP A 46 -29.17 6.72 -58.38
N LEU A 47 -30.12 5.78 -58.39
CA LEU A 47 -30.43 4.97 -57.22
C LEU A 47 -29.22 4.16 -56.74
N SER A 48 -28.48 3.55 -57.67
CA SER A 48 -27.24 2.82 -57.36
C SER A 48 -26.16 3.74 -56.78
N PHE A 49 -25.97 4.93 -57.36
CA PHE A 49 -25.04 5.93 -56.84
C PHE A 49 -25.38 6.36 -55.41
N TRP A 50 -26.66 6.67 -55.15
CA TRP A 50 -27.13 7.04 -53.80
C TRP A 50 -26.96 5.91 -52.79
N GLY A 51 -27.24 4.68 -53.19
CA GLY A 51 -27.05 3.51 -52.33
C GLY A 51 -25.60 3.31 -51.90
N THR A 52 -24.66 3.39 -52.85
CA THR A 52 -23.22 3.27 -52.55
C THR A 52 -22.70 4.44 -51.73
N TRP A 53 -23.10 5.68 -52.06
CA TRP A 53 -22.64 6.87 -51.36
C TRP A 53 -23.15 6.93 -49.92
N LEU A 54 -24.46 6.75 -49.69
CA LEU A 54 -25.00 6.71 -48.34
C LEU A 54 -24.40 5.54 -47.55
N GLY A 55 -24.28 4.35 -48.16
CA GLY A 55 -23.64 3.19 -47.54
C GLY A 55 -22.22 3.48 -47.05
N ALA A 56 -21.42 4.19 -47.86
CA ALA A 56 -20.06 4.59 -47.48
C ALA A 56 -20.03 5.59 -46.32
N ILE A 57 -20.92 6.60 -46.32
CA ILE A 57 -21.02 7.57 -45.20
C ILE A 57 -21.42 6.84 -43.92
N PHE A 58 -22.47 6.02 -43.96
CA PHE A 58 -22.94 5.28 -42.78
C PHE A 58 -21.88 4.31 -42.25
N GLY A 59 -21.19 3.59 -43.14
CA GLY A 59 -20.09 2.70 -42.77
C GLY A 59 -18.93 3.43 -42.08
N GLY A 60 -18.53 4.58 -42.63
CA GLY A 60 -17.51 5.43 -42.00
C GLY A 60 -17.95 5.97 -40.64
N PHE A 61 -19.20 6.42 -40.52
CA PHE A 61 -19.75 6.94 -39.27
C PHE A 61 -19.81 5.89 -38.16
N ILE A 62 -20.28 4.67 -38.47
CA ILE A 62 -20.30 3.54 -37.53
C ILE A 62 -18.89 3.20 -37.06
N THR A 63 -17.91 3.22 -37.97
CA THR A 63 -16.50 2.94 -37.64
C THR A 63 -15.93 3.96 -36.66
N ILE A 64 -16.18 5.26 -36.89
CA ILE A 64 -15.73 6.34 -35.99
C ILE A 64 -16.36 6.19 -34.60
N ILE A 65 -17.67 5.89 -34.54
CA ILE A 65 -18.36 5.63 -33.28
C ILE A 65 -17.72 4.42 -32.56
N GLY A 66 -17.50 3.32 -33.27
CA GLY A 66 -16.85 2.12 -32.72
C GLY A 66 -15.49 2.43 -32.11
N ILE A 67 -14.62 3.12 -32.85
CA ILE A 67 -13.30 3.53 -32.37
C ILE A 67 -13.42 4.44 -31.14
N TYR A 68 -14.35 5.39 -31.14
CA TYR A 68 -14.58 6.27 -29.99
C TYR A 68 -14.93 5.47 -28.72
N PHE A 69 -15.87 4.52 -28.83
CA PHE A 69 -16.24 3.65 -27.71
C PHE A 69 -15.08 2.76 -27.25
N THR A 70 -14.33 2.17 -28.19
CA THR A 70 -13.17 1.34 -27.88
C THR A 70 -12.07 2.13 -27.16
N LEU A 71 -11.76 3.34 -27.61
CA LEU A 71 -10.77 4.21 -26.97
C LEU A 71 -11.21 4.64 -25.57
N GLU A 72 -12.49 4.95 -25.37
CA GLU A 72 -13.00 5.31 -24.04
C GLU A 72 -12.91 4.12 -23.06
N SER A 73 -13.28 2.92 -23.50
CA SER A 73 -13.19 1.72 -22.68
C SER A 73 -11.73 1.34 -22.38
N SER A 74 -10.86 1.41 -23.40
CA SER A 74 -9.42 1.13 -23.25
C SER A 74 -8.76 2.12 -22.28
N ASN A 75 -9.07 3.41 -22.36
CA ASN A 75 -8.55 4.40 -21.42
C ASN A 75 -9.03 4.14 -19.99
N LYS A 76 -10.30 3.78 -19.79
CA LYS A 76 -10.81 3.45 -18.45
C LYS A 76 -10.11 2.22 -17.86
N GLN A 77 -9.93 1.18 -18.66
CA GLN A 77 -9.23 -0.04 -18.24
C GLN A 77 -7.75 0.25 -17.93
N PHE A 78 -7.10 1.10 -18.73
CA PHE A 78 -5.72 1.50 -18.49
C PHE A 78 -5.56 2.25 -17.16
N GLU A 79 -6.40 3.26 -16.91
CA GLU A 79 -6.38 4.00 -15.64
C GLU A 79 -6.66 3.09 -14.43
N GLN A 80 -7.61 2.16 -14.57
CA GLN A 80 -7.89 1.18 -13.52
C GLN A 80 -6.69 0.25 -13.27
N SER A 81 -6.06 -0.26 -14.33
CA SER A 81 -4.87 -1.11 -14.21
C SER A 81 -3.69 -0.38 -13.56
N LEU A 82 -3.49 0.90 -13.88
CA LEU A 82 -2.47 1.72 -13.22
C LEU A 82 -2.76 1.90 -11.73
N LYS A 83 -4.03 2.08 -11.37
CA LYS A 83 -4.44 2.20 -9.97
C LYS A 83 -4.23 0.89 -9.22
N GLU A 84 -4.71 -0.23 -9.75
CA GLU A 84 -4.54 -1.56 -9.15
C GLU A 84 -3.06 -1.93 -9.01
N GLN A 85 -2.23 -1.63 -10.01
CA GLN A 85 -0.79 -1.87 -9.96
C GLN A 85 -0.13 -1.03 -8.87
N ARG A 86 -0.49 0.26 -8.72
CA ARG A 86 0.03 1.10 -7.63
C ARG A 86 -0.38 0.57 -6.26
N GLU A 87 -1.65 0.21 -6.09
CA GLU A 87 -2.15 -0.35 -4.83
C GLU A 87 -1.45 -1.69 -4.49
N SER A 88 -1.22 -2.55 -5.49
CA SER A 88 -0.47 -3.79 -5.32
C SER A 88 0.98 -3.52 -4.91
N TYR A 89 1.67 -2.60 -5.60
CA TYR A 89 3.05 -2.25 -5.24
C TYR A 89 3.16 -1.67 -3.84
N GLU A 90 2.22 -0.83 -3.43
CA GLU A 90 2.19 -0.29 -2.08
C GLU A 90 1.93 -1.39 -1.05
N SER A 91 1.00 -2.30 -1.32
CA SER A 91 0.72 -3.46 -0.47
C SER A 91 1.95 -4.37 -0.32
N ASP A 92 2.60 -4.71 -1.43
CA ASP A 92 3.80 -5.55 -1.44
C ASP A 92 4.96 -4.86 -0.73
N ARG A 93 5.10 -3.55 -0.90
CA ARG A 93 6.10 -2.75 -0.18
C ARG A 93 5.82 -2.78 1.32
N ASP A 94 4.58 -2.55 1.73
CA ASP A 94 4.20 -2.54 3.14
C ASP A 94 4.41 -3.93 3.79
N LEU A 95 4.13 -5.04 3.07
CA LEU A 95 4.42 -6.41 3.52
C LEU A 95 5.92 -6.69 3.65
N ASN A 96 6.71 -6.28 2.66
CA ASN A 96 8.16 -6.47 2.67
C ASN A 96 8.87 -5.60 3.72
N LEU A 97 8.19 -4.60 4.26
CA LEU A 97 8.71 -3.75 5.33
C LEU A 97 8.18 -4.13 6.72
N MET A 98 7.39 -5.20 6.83
CA MET A 98 6.81 -5.61 8.11
C MET A 98 7.90 -6.23 9.01
N PRO A 99 8.25 -5.57 10.13
CA PRO A 99 9.19 -6.12 11.09
C PRO A 99 8.44 -7.05 12.06
N HIS A 100 9.13 -8.07 12.56
CA HIS A 100 8.57 -8.95 13.58
C HIS A 100 9.65 -9.36 14.56
N ILE A 101 9.51 -8.96 15.80
CA ILE A 101 10.48 -9.31 16.84
C ILE A 101 10.08 -10.64 17.48
N LYS A 102 11.05 -11.54 17.58
CA LYS A 102 10.97 -12.73 18.41
C LYS A 102 11.83 -12.50 19.63
N ALA A 103 11.25 -12.58 20.82
CA ALA A 103 12.03 -12.54 22.06
C ALA A 103 12.16 -13.92 22.69
N VAL A 104 13.35 -14.24 23.20
CA VAL A 104 13.66 -15.50 23.86
C VAL A 104 14.53 -15.22 25.09
N ILE A 105 14.27 -15.89 26.21
CA ILE A 105 15.17 -15.85 27.36
C ILE A 105 16.38 -16.73 27.04
N VAL A 106 17.58 -16.18 27.20
CA VAL A 106 18.82 -16.93 27.00
C VAL A 106 19.59 -17.00 28.31
N TYR A 107 19.81 -18.22 28.78
CA TYR A 107 20.65 -18.49 29.94
C TYR A 107 22.10 -18.69 29.46
N ASN A 108 23.04 -17.98 30.07
CA ASN A 108 24.48 -18.25 29.92
C ASN A 108 25.10 -17.95 28.54
N LYS A 109 24.59 -16.97 27.79
CA LYS A 109 25.28 -16.45 26.60
C LYS A 109 26.35 -15.45 27.05
N TYR A 110 27.63 -15.74 26.79
CA TYR A 110 28.67 -14.71 26.73
C TYR A 110 28.31 -13.83 25.55
N ALA A 111 27.54 -12.81 25.83
CA ALA A 111 27.04 -11.95 24.79
C ALA A 111 28.17 -10.98 24.40
N ASP A 112 28.44 -10.92 23.10
CA ASP A 112 29.49 -10.08 22.52
C ASP A 112 29.28 -8.63 23.00
N PRO A 113 30.24 -8.00 23.70
CA PRO A 113 30.03 -6.72 24.38
C PRO A 113 29.51 -5.59 23.48
N GLU A 114 29.69 -5.67 22.16
CA GLU A 114 29.13 -4.69 21.20
C GLU A 114 27.60 -4.83 20.99
N ASN A 115 27.00 -5.99 21.32
CA ASN A 115 25.59 -6.30 21.09
C ASN A 115 24.78 -6.50 22.39
N VAL A 116 25.39 -6.19 23.55
CA VAL A 116 24.75 -6.30 24.86
C VAL A 116 24.45 -4.92 25.39
N ILE A 117 23.16 -4.67 25.58
CA ILE A 117 22.74 -3.52 26.35
C ILE A 117 22.43 -4.04 27.75
N ILE A 118 23.30 -3.66 28.69
CA ILE A 118 23.23 -4.04 30.09
C ILE A 118 22.29 -3.07 30.78
N PHE A 119 21.09 -3.53 31.19
CA PHE A 119 20.15 -2.73 31.98
C PHE A 119 20.35 -3.07 33.45
N THR A 120 21.23 -2.33 34.10
CA THR A 120 21.32 -2.34 35.57
C THR A 120 20.74 -1.04 36.08
N ASN A 121 19.71 -1.11 36.92
CA ASN A 121 19.29 0.04 37.70
C ASN A 121 20.44 0.35 38.67
N THR A 122 21.25 1.38 38.38
CA THR A 122 22.37 1.79 39.22
C THR A 122 21.84 2.46 40.49
N LYS A 123 21.51 1.62 41.47
CA LYS A 123 21.44 1.81 42.93
C LYS A 123 20.54 0.66 43.40
N ILE A 124 21.02 -0.30 44.20
CA ILE A 124 21.15 -0.17 45.65
C ILE A 124 22.13 -1.26 46.13
N ASN A 125 23.04 -0.89 47.02
CA ASN A 125 23.93 -1.84 47.68
C ASN A 125 23.13 -2.86 48.50
N GLY A 126 23.34 -4.15 48.25
CA GLY A 126 23.19 -5.19 49.28
C GLY A 126 22.07 -6.23 49.12
N ASP A 127 21.21 -6.13 48.12
CA ASP A 127 20.12 -7.10 47.92
C ASP A 127 20.37 -8.03 46.74
N GLU A 128 19.89 -9.27 46.86
CA GLU A 128 19.96 -10.29 45.82
C GLU A 128 19.07 -9.93 44.63
N TYR A 129 19.65 -9.90 43.44
CA TYR A 129 18.94 -9.70 42.18
C TYR A 129 19.09 -10.93 41.29
N THR A 130 18.04 -11.23 40.53
CA THR A 130 18.12 -12.23 39.45
C THR A 130 18.15 -11.52 38.11
N ALA A 131 19.25 -11.68 37.36
CA ALA A 131 19.36 -11.15 36.01
C ALA A 131 18.96 -12.20 34.96
N ILE A 132 18.18 -11.79 33.97
CA ILE A 132 17.89 -12.57 32.77
C ILE A 132 18.37 -11.82 31.54
N ASN A 133 18.82 -12.55 30.52
CA ASN A 133 19.09 -11.98 29.21
C ASN A 133 17.91 -12.29 28.28
N LEU A 134 17.31 -11.23 27.75
CA LEU A 134 16.27 -11.28 26.74
C LEU A 134 16.90 -11.03 25.38
N GLU A 135 16.99 -12.06 24.55
CA GLU A 135 17.42 -11.94 23.16
C GLU A 135 16.23 -11.52 22.31
N LEU A 136 16.31 -10.35 21.69
CA LEU A 136 15.37 -9.89 20.68
C LEU A 136 15.97 -10.10 19.30
N LYS A 137 15.30 -10.87 18.45
CA LYS A 137 15.68 -11.08 17.06
C LYS A 137 14.61 -10.57 16.13
N ASN A 138 14.98 -9.78 15.13
CA ASN A 138 14.06 -9.44 14.06
C ASN A 138 13.97 -10.62 13.06
N ILE A 139 12.83 -11.30 13.06
CA ILE A 139 12.48 -12.39 12.12
C ILE A 139 11.48 -11.94 11.06
N GLY A 140 11.15 -10.64 11.00
CA GLY A 140 10.32 -10.05 9.97
C GLY A 140 11.07 -9.85 8.65
N LEU A 141 10.36 -9.32 7.66
CA LEU A 141 10.93 -9.00 6.33
C LEU A 141 11.50 -7.58 6.27
N GLY A 142 11.05 -6.69 7.16
CA GLY A 142 11.53 -5.31 7.25
C GLY A 142 12.33 -5.00 8.50
N SER A 143 13.08 -3.90 8.48
CA SER A 143 13.80 -3.38 9.63
C SER A 143 12.85 -2.80 10.68
N ALA A 144 13.07 -3.14 11.95
CA ALA A 144 12.38 -2.54 13.07
C ALA A 144 13.16 -1.30 13.52
N THR A 145 12.53 -0.14 13.58
CA THR A 145 13.17 1.11 14.02
C THR A 145 12.57 1.62 15.31
N ASN A 146 13.33 2.40 16.07
CA ASN A 146 12.90 2.98 17.36
C ASN A 146 12.32 1.92 18.32
N LEU A 147 13.05 0.82 18.51
CA LEU A 147 12.59 -0.26 19.39
C LEU A 147 12.58 0.20 20.86
N GLU A 148 11.41 0.07 21.50
CA GLU A 148 11.13 0.39 22.89
C GLU A 148 10.67 -0.88 23.63
N VAL A 149 11.23 -1.18 24.80
CA VAL A 149 10.82 -2.32 25.64
C VAL A 149 10.33 -1.83 27.00
N PHE A 150 9.16 -2.29 27.41
CA PHE A 150 8.50 -1.96 28.66
C PHE A 150 8.30 -3.23 29.49
N VAL A 151 8.54 -3.15 30.79
CA VAL A 151 8.34 -4.26 31.73
C VAL A 151 7.61 -3.75 32.98
N GLU A 152 6.45 -4.33 33.26
CA GLU A 152 5.54 -3.93 34.34
C GLU A 152 5.24 -5.13 35.26
N ASN A 153 5.18 -4.94 36.58
CA ASN A 153 4.78 -6.00 37.52
C ASN A 153 3.25 -6.08 37.68
N GLN A 154 2.73 -7.08 38.40
CA GLN A 154 1.27 -7.25 38.61
C GLN A 154 0.60 -6.10 39.39
N LEU A 155 1.37 -5.32 40.16
CA LEU A 155 0.87 -4.15 40.89
C LEU A 155 0.75 -2.91 40.00
N GLY A 156 1.12 -3.01 38.71
CA GLY A 156 1.19 -1.87 37.80
C GLY A 156 2.35 -0.93 38.10
N GLU A 157 3.22 -1.30 39.05
CA GLU A 157 4.46 -0.59 39.31
C GLU A 157 5.44 -0.95 38.18
N CYS A 158 5.66 0.01 37.28
CA CYS A 158 6.69 -0.08 36.27
C CYS A 158 8.05 -0.13 36.97
N GLN A 159 8.60 -1.34 37.18
CA GLN A 159 9.91 -1.48 37.82
C GLN A 159 11.04 -1.02 36.89
N TYR A 160 10.80 -0.99 35.58
CA TYR A 160 11.76 -0.57 34.58
C TYR A 160 11.09 0.35 33.54
N TYR A 161 11.39 1.65 33.65
CA TYR A 161 11.18 2.60 32.57
C TYR A 161 12.56 2.95 32.00
N GLU A 162 13.23 2.00 31.36
CA GLU A 162 14.22 2.41 30.38
C GLU A 162 13.47 2.66 29.08
N ASN A 163 13.09 3.92 28.91
CA ASN A 163 12.96 4.45 27.57
C ASN A 163 14.34 4.23 26.94
N ILE A 164 14.50 3.16 26.16
CA ILE A 164 15.66 2.98 25.30
C ILE A 164 15.58 4.10 24.27
N LYS A 165 15.94 5.32 24.68
CA LYS A 165 16.13 6.48 23.82
C LYS A 165 17.47 6.38 23.10
N HIS A 166 17.91 5.16 22.85
CA HIS A 166 18.85 4.85 21.79
C HIS A 166 18.04 4.21 20.69
N LYS A 167 18.04 4.87 19.54
CA LYS A 167 17.42 4.38 18.32
C LYS A 167 18.19 3.15 17.89
N ILE A 168 17.85 2.00 18.47
CA ILE A 168 18.32 0.72 18.00
C ILE A 168 17.36 0.36 16.89
N ASP A 169 17.93 0.36 15.70
CA ASP A 169 17.28 -0.19 14.54
C ASP A 169 17.77 -1.63 14.44
N LEU A 170 16.83 -2.57 14.37
CA LEU A 170 17.12 -3.97 14.09
C LEU A 170 16.83 -4.25 12.63
N GLY A 171 17.90 -4.39 11.85
CA GLY A 171 17.86 -4.97 10.52
C GLY A 171 17.30 -6.39 10.52
N VAL A 172 17.00 -6.89 9.33
CA VAL A 172 16.48 -8.25 9.16
C VAL A 172 17.50 -9.27 9.65
N ASN A 173 17.06 -10.22 10.48
CA ASN A 173 17.89 -11.24 11.17
C ASN A 173 18.90 -10.71 12.19
N GLU A 174 18.91 -9.41 12.48
CA GLU A 174 19.74 -8.87 13.54
C GLU A 174 19.19 -9.23 14.92
N ILE A 175 20.09 -9.20 15.89
CA ILE A 175 19.84 -9.61 17.28
C ILE A 175 20.34 -8.50 18.20
N VAL A 176 19.54 -8.17 19.20
CA VAL A 176 19.98 -7.36 20.34
C VAL A 176 19.69 -8.14 21.62
N ILE A 177 20.59 -8.03 22.60
CA ILE A 177 20.42 -8.67 23.90
C ILE A 177 20.17 -7.59 24.95
N ILE A 178 19.06 -7.74 25.66
CA ILE A 178 18.61 -6.87 26.73
C ILE A 178 18.73 -7.64 28.04
N GLN A 179 19.61 -7.21 28.93
CA GLN A 179 19.70 -7.81 30.26
C GLN A 179 18.70 -7.15 31.20
N LEU A 180 17.73 -7.89 31.75
CA LEU A 180 16.76 -7.40 32.74
C LEU A 180 17.14 -7.96 34.12
N SER A 181 17.27 -7.10 35.13
CA SER A 181 17.52 -7.51 36.52
C SER A 181 16.23 -7.40 37.31
N PHE A 182 15.85 -8.40 38.11
CA PHE A 182 14.64 -8.39 38.95
C PHE A 182 15.00 -8.47 40.43
N TYR A 183 14.21 -7.82 41.27
CA TYR A 183 14.39 -7.81 42.72
C TYR A 183 13.46 -8.79 43.42
N GLY A 184 14.05 -9.59 44.31
CA GLY A 184 13.29 -10.45 45.23
C GLY A 184 12.98 -11.86 44.72
N ASP A 185 12.78 -12.75 45.69
CA ASP A 185 12.73 -14.21 45.53
C ASP A 185 11.30 -14.77 45.28
N LYS A 186 10.34 -13.91 44.94
CA LYS A 186 8.93 -14.31 44.84
C LYS A 186 8.57 -14.74 43.42
N ILE A 187 7.68 -15.75 43.34
CA ILE A 187 6.92 -16.07 42.13
C ILE A 187 6.15 -14.81 41.75
N ASP A 188 6.53 -14.19 40.65
CA ASP A 188 5.93 -12.98 40.15
C ASP A 188 5.69 -13.09 38.63
N THR A 189 4.74 -12.32 38.12
CA THR A 189 4.47 -12.23 36.69
C THR A 189 4.66 -10.81 36.23
N TYR A 190 5.52 -10.63 35.25
CA TYR A 190 5.77 -9.36 34.61
C TYR A 190 5.09 -9.33 33.23
N SER A 191 4.47 -8.20 32.91
CA SER A 191 4.01 -7.89 31.56
C SER A 191 5.18 -7.27 30.80
N ILE A 192 5.51 -7.84 29.64
CA ILE A 192 6.50 -7.28 28.71
C ILE A 192 5.75 -6.71 27.52
N LYS A 193 6.11 -5.49 27.11
CA LYS A 193 5.61 -4.87 25.89
C LYS A 193 6.78 -4.37 25.06
N ILE A 194 6.82 -4.76 23.80
CA ILE A 194 7.83 -4.33 22.83
C ILE A 194 7.11 -3.49 21.79
N LYS A 195 7.58 -2.26 21.58
CA LYS A 195 7.01 -1.34 20.61
C LYS A 195 8.10 -0.92 19.62
N TYR A 196 7.77 -0.87 18.34
CA TYR A 196 8.73 -0.51 17.29
C TYR A 196 7.99 -0.05 16.04
N ASN A 197 8.70 0.60 15.12
CA ASN A 197 8.15 1.09 13.86
C ASN A 197 8.73 0.32 12.67
N ASP A 198 8.07 0.39 11.51
CA ASP A 198 8.75 0.05 10.25
C ASP A 198 9.80 1.10 9.86
N LEU A 199 10.59 0.80 8.83
CA LEU A 199 11.62 1.71 8.32
C LEU A 199 11.04 3.05 7.80
N ILE A 200 9.79 3.04 7.33
CA ILE A 200 9.13 4.25 6.80
C ILE A 200 8.59 5.12 7.95
N GLY A 201 8.38 4.54 9.14
CA GLY A 201 7.69 5.17 10.25
C GLY A 201 6.17 5.28 10.05
N LYS A 202 5.60 4.53 9.09
CA LYS A 202 4.16 4.58 8.77
C LYS A 202 3.36 3.76 9.78
N ASN A 203 3.85 2.56 10.09
CA ASN A 203 3.19 1.63 11.00
C ASN A 203 3.95 1.54 12.33
N ILE A 204 3.19 1.47 13.43
CA ILE A 204 3.69 1.21 14.78
C ILE A 204 3.22 -0.19 15.15
N TYR A 205 4.15 -1.01 15.62
CA TYR A 205 3.90 -2.38 16.04
C TYR A 205 4.06 -2.47 17.54
N ILE A 206 3.18 -3.23 18.18
CA ILE A 206 3.22 -3.52 19.61
C ILE A 206 3.14 -5.05 19.76
N GLN A 207 4.02 -5.63 20.56
CA GLN A 207 3.97 -7.04 20.94
C GLN A 207 3.90 -7.11 22.46
N GLU A 208 2.95 -7.87 22.99
CA GLU A 208 2.72 -7.99 24.42
C GLU A 208 3.03 -9.43 24.85
N GLY A 209 3.56 -9.60 26.04
CA GLY A 209 3.96 -10.91 26.55
C GLY A 209 3.95 -10.93 28.06
N LYS A 210 4.07 -12.14 28.60
CA LYS A 210 4.16 -12.40 30.03
C LYS A 210 5.45 -13.14 30.33
N LEU A 211 6.20 -12.58 31.24
CA LEU A 211 7.37 -13.18 31.85
C LEU A 211 6.97 -13.70 33.22
N ILE A 212 7.01 -15.01 33.40
CA ILE A 212 6.60 -15.68 34.64
C ILE A 212 7.86 -16.18 35.34
N ASN A 213 8.15 -15.63 36.51
CA ASN A 213 9.19 -16.16 37.39
C ASN A 213 8.63 -17.38 38.13
N ARG A 214 9.24 -18.55 37.96
CA ARG A 214 8.93 -19.76 38.73
C ARG A 214 10.17 -20.15 39.53
N ASN A 215 10.00 -20.91 40.62
CA ASN A 215 11.08 -21.32 41.54
C ASN A 215 12.34 -21.96 40.90
N ASN A 216 12.29 -22.33 39.60
CA ASN A 216 13.40 -22.91 38.84
C ASN A 216 13.77 -22.09 37.57
N GLY A 217 13.37 -20.82 37.48
CA GLY A 217 13.71 -19.92 36.36
C GLY A 217 12.52 -19.21 35.74
N PHE A 218 12.81 -18.38 34.73
CA PHE A 218 11.83 -17.57 34.04
C PHE A 218 11.29 -18.27 32.80
N ASN A 219 9.98 -18.15 32.58
CA ASN A 219 9.33 -18.53 31.33
C ASN A 219 8.77 -17.29 30.64
N LEU A 220 9.02 -17.18 29.34
CA LEU A 220 8.52 -16.08 28.52
C LEU A 220 7.50 -16.61 27.52
N VAL A 221 6.32 -15.99 27.52
CA VAL A 221 5.28 -16.21 26.51
C VAL A 221 4.98 -14.86 25.89
N ILE A 222 5.30 -14.68 24.61
CA ILE A 222 4.95 -13.48 23.86
C ILE A 222 3.82 -13.81 22.90
N GLU A 223 2.76 -13.00 22.97
CA GLU A 223 1.66 -13.02 22.03
C GLU A 223 1.69 -11.71 21.24
N SER A 224 2.06 -11.80 19.97
CA SER A 224 2.07 -10.64 19.09
C SER A 224 0.64 -10.19 18.81
N THR A 225 0.30 -8.95 19.15
CA THR A 225 -0.98 -8.34 18.79
C THR A 225 -0.72 -7.06 18.02
N ILE A 226 -0.95 -7.05 16.71
CA ILE A 226 -0.81 -5.84 15.89
C ILE A 226 -1.86 -4.83 16.35
N LYS A 227 -1.42 -3.77 17.06
CA LYS A 227 -2.26 -2.63 17.41
C LYS A 227 -1.82 -1.42 16.57
N GLU A 228 -2.78 -0.91 15.80
CA GLU A 228 -2.77 0.32 15.00
C GLU A 228 -2.11 0.31 13.61
N LYS A 229 -2.96 0.06 12.60
CA LYS A 229 -2.84 0.72 11.30
C LYS A 229 -3.31 2.16 11.50
N ASN A 230 -2.40 3.12 11.64
CA ASN A 230 -2.79 4.53 11.54
C ASN A 230 -3.30 4.79 10.12
N SER A 231 -4.61 4.66 9.93
CA SER A 231 -5.31 5.21 8.77
C SER A 231 -5.32 6.73 8.93
N LYS A 232 -4.18 7.38 8.74
CA LYS A 232 -4.19 8.80 8.44
C LYS A 232 -4.57 8.97 7.00
N GLU A 233 -5.82 9.43 6.83
CA GLU A 233 -6.34 10.14 5.68
C GLU A 233 -5.23 10.93 4.96
N PHE A 234 -5.08 10.67 3.67
CA PHE A 234 -4.65 11.63 2.66
C PHE A 234 -5.50 11.43 1.42
#